data_AF-A0A8S8XN01-F1
#
_entry.id   AF-A0A8S8XN01-F1
#
_cell.length_a   1.000
_cell.length_b   1.000
_cell.length_c   1.000
_cell.angle_alpha   90.00
_cell.angle_beta   90.00
_cell.angle_gamma   90.00
#
_symmetry.space_group_name_H-M   'P 1'
#
loop_
_entity.id
_entity.type
_entity.pdbx_description
1 polymer ?
#
loop_
_entity_poly.entity_id
_entity_poly.type
_entity_poly.pdbx_seq_one_letter_code
_entity_poly.pdbx_strand_id
1 'polypeptide(L)' 'MPGSPYFDGTPKGILTWPKLLKIGLPIMSITILIGWRFDLLIEILLGITIALVLVPLIRK' A
#
# COMPACT_ATOMS: atom_id res chain seq x y z
N MET A 1 -10.06 -19.89 25.48
CA MET A 1 -10.16 -19.38 26.87
C MET A 1 -11.32 -18.40 26.92
N PRO A 2 -12.25 -18.48 27.88
CA PRO A 2 -13.19 -17.39 28.12
C PRO A 2 -12.38 -16.11 28.38
N GLY A 3 -12.60 -15.05 27.59
CA GLY A 3 -11.93 -13.77 27.76
C GLY A 3 -10.54 -13.62 27.10
N SER A 4 -10.29 -14.27 25.97
CA SER A 4 -9.09 -13.95 25.18
C SER A 4 -9.14 -12.46 24.75
N PRO A 5 -8.06 -11.67 24.91
CA PRO A 5 -8.02 -10.26 24.48
C PRO A 5 -8.08 -10.08 22.96
N TYR A 6 -8.00 -11.19 22.21
CA TYR A 6 -8.03 -11.20 20.75
C TYR A 6 -9.45 -11.24 20.25
N PHE A 7 -9.68 -10.57 19.13
CA PHE A 7 -10.96 -10.61 18.44
C PHE A 7 -11.22 -12.03 17.92
N ASP A 8 -12.43 -12.54 18.17
CA ASP A 8 -12.89 -13.84 17.67
C ASP A 8 -12.96 -13.91 16.13
N GLY A 9 -12.84 -12.77 15.46
CA GLY A 9 -12.78 -12.66 14.00
C GLY A 9 -12.06 -11.39 13.56
N THR A 10 -11.91 -11.20 12.24
CA THR A 10 -11.27 -9.99 11.72
C THR A 10 -12.14 -8.76 12.00
N PRO A 11 -11.62 -7.73 12.68
CA PRO A 11 -12.39 -6.52 12.96
C PRO A 11 -12.83 -5.84 11.66
N LYS A 12 -14.09 -5.40 11.62
CA LYS A 12 -14.63 -4.67 10.47
C LYS A 12 -13.90 -3.33 10.31
N GLY A 13 -13.66 -2.93 9.06
CA GLY A 13 -13.03 -1.63 8.75
C GLY A 13 -11.50 -1.63 8.72
N ILE A 14 -10.83 -2.73 9.14
CA ILE A 14 -9.38 -2.83 9.04
C ILE A 14 -8.97 -3.21 7.61
N LEU A 15 -7.99 -2.49 7.07
CA LEU A 15 -7.32 -2.89 5.84
C LEU A 15 -6.41 -4.08 6.13
N THR A 16 -6.89 -5.29 5.86
CA THR A 16 -6.11 -6.51 6.03
C THR A 16 -5.08 -6.67 4.91
N TRP A 17 -4.03 -7.46 5.15
CA TRP A 17 -3.04 -7.80 4.12
C TRP A 17 -3.64 -8.35 2.84
N PRO A 18 -4.58 -9.33 2.86
CA PRO A 18 -5.22 -9.80 1.63
C PRO A 18 -5.98 -8.70 0.89
N LYS A 19 -6.63 -7.77 1.62
CA LYS A 19 -7.36 -6.66 1.01
C LYS A 19 -6.40 -5.63 0.43
N LEU A 20 -5.31 -5.31 1.13
CA LEU A 20 -4.25 -4.45 0.64
C LEU A 20 -3.62 -5.03 -0.63
N LEU A 21 -3.28 -6.33 -0.66
CA LEU A 21 -2.69 -6.96 -1.83
C LEU A 21 -3.65 -6.98 -3.03
N LYS A 22 -4.94 -7.27 -2.82
CA LYS A 22 -5.94 -7.21 -3.89
C LYS A 22 -6.06 -5.84 -4.55
N ILE A 23 -5.80 -4.77 -3.81
CA ILE A 23 -5.84 -3.39 -4.32
C ILE A 23 -4.47 -2.98 -4.87
N GLY A 24 -3.41 -3.25 -4.11
CA GLY A 24 -2.05 -2.79 -4.40
C GLY A 24 -1.38 -3.54 -5.55
N LEU A 25 -1.55 -4.86 -5.67
CA LEU A 25 -0.95 -5.64 -6.75
C LEU A 25 -1.35 -5.13 -8.14
N PRO A 26 -2.64 -4.96 -8.49
CA PRO A 26 -2.98 -4.48 -9.82
C PRO A 26 -2.48 -3.06 -10.09
N ILE A 27 -2.52 -2.16 -9.10
CA ILE A 27 -2.00 -0.80 -9.22
C ILE A 27 -0.49 -0.84 -9.50
N MET A 28 0.28 -1.57 -8.68
CA MET A 28 1.72 -1.70 -8.82
C MET A 28 2.11 -2.31 -10.16
N SER A 29 1.42 -3.38 -10.59
CA SER A 29 1.68 -4.01 -11.88
C SER A 29 1.47 -3.05 -13.06
N ILE A 30 0.37 -2.30 -13.06
CA ILE A 30 0.09 -1.30 -14.11
C ILE A 30 1.14 -0.19 -14.09
N THR A 31 1.47 0.34 -12.91
CA THR A 31 2.47 1.39 -12.74
C THR A 31 3.85 0.94 -13.24
N ILE A 32 4.27 -0.29 -12.94
CA ILE A 32 5.54 -0.85 -13.42
C ILE A 32 5.51 -1.02 -14.93
N LEU A 33 4.43 -1.56 -15.50
CA LEU A 33 4.30 -1.75 -16.96
C LEU A 33 4.35 -0.42 -17.71
N ILE A 34 3.68 0.61 -17.20
CA ILE A 34 3.72 1.97 -17.76
C ILE A 34 5.13 2.54 -17.62
N GLY A 35 5.72 2.46 -16.42
CA GLY A 35 7.08 2.95 -16.18
C GLY A 35 8.10 2.31 -17.11
N TRP A 36 7.99 1.02 -17.34
CA TRP A 36 8.85 0.31 -18.29
C TRP A 36 8.61 0.76 -19.74
N ARG A 37 7.36 0.95 -20.16
CA ARG A 37 7.03 1.37 -21.53
C ARG A 37 7.57 2.75 -21.91
N PHE A 38 7.71 3.64 -20.94
CA PHE A 38 8.13 5.02 -21.16
C PHE A 38 9.52 5.35 -20.60
N ASP A 39 10.27 4.34 -20.15
CA ASP A 39 11.58 4.50 -19.51
C ASP A 39 11.57 5.42 -18.28
N LEU A 40 10.47 5.40 -17.51
CA LEU A 40 10.21 6.25 -16.33
C LEU A 40 10.30 5.51 -14.98
N LEU A 41 10.95 4.34 -14.95
CA LEU A 41 10.97 3.51 -13.72
C LEU A 41 11.67 4.22 -12.55
N ILE A 42 12.72 4.99 -12.83
CA ILE A 42 13.47 5.71 -11.79
C ILE A 42 12.67 6.88 -11.24
N GLU A 43 12.01 7.64 -12.11
CA GLU A 43 11.16 8.78 -11.76
C GLU A 43 9.96 8.33 -10.91
N ILE A 44 9.34 7.20 -11.27
CA ILE A 44 8.26 6.60 -10.50
C ILE A 44 8.78 6.18 -9.12
N LEU A 45 9.94 5.52 -9.04
CA LEU A 45 10.52 5.10 -7.77
C LEU A 45 10.83 6.31 -6.86
N LEU A 46 11.47 7.34 -7.42
CA LEU A 46 11.75 8.60 -6.73
C LEU A 46 10.47 9.28 -6.24
N GLY A 47 9.44 9.36 -7.09
CA GLY A 47 8.15 9.92 -6.73
C GLY A 47 7.48 9.18 -5.58
N ILE A 48 7.52 7.85 -5.60
CA ILE A 48 7.01 7.02 -4.50
C ILE A 48 7.81 7.28 -3.21
N THR A 49 9.14 7.31 -3.28
CA THR A 49 9.99 7.61 -2.10
C THR A 49 9.68 8.98 -1.51
N ILE A 50 9.58 10.02 -2.35
CA ILE A 50 9.24 11.37 -1.92
C ILE A 50 7.85 11.39 -1.26
N ALA A 51 6.85 10.75 -1.88
CA ALA A 51 5.50 10.68 -1.31
C ALA A 51 5.50 9.98 0.06
N LEU A 52 6.21 8.86 0.20
CA LEU A 52 6.30 8.13 1.48
C LEU A 52 6.98 8.95 2.58
N VAL A 53 7.91 9.83 2.23
CA VAL A 53 8.55 10.76 3.18
C VAL A 53 7.64 11.95 3.50
N LEU A 54 6.98 12.55 2.50
CA LEU A 54 6.19 13.76 2.68
C LEU A 54 4.84 13.49 3.38
N VAL A 55 4.17 12.38 3.08
CA VAL A 55 2.86 12.05 3.66
C VAL A 55 2.86 12.10 5.19
N PRO A 56 3.79 11.45 5.92
CA PRO A 56 3.83 11.55 7.38
C PRO A 56 4.22 12.95 7.87
N LEU A 57 5.00 13.72 7.11
CA LEU A 57 5.36 15.10 7.48
C LEU A 57 4.19 16.07 7.35
N ILE A 58 3.27 15.79 6.42
CA ILE A 58 2.06 16.62 6.17
C ILE A 58 0.92 16.21 7.11
N ARG A 59 0.84 14.93 7.49
CA ARG A 59 -0.08 14.45 8.53
C ARG A 59 0.39 14.94 9.89
N LYS A 60 -0.08 16.14 10.29
CA LYS A 60 -0.01 16.60 11.68
C LYS A 60 -0.67 15.62 12.64
#